data_AF-A0A965BC37-F1
#
_entry.id   AF-A0A965BC37-F1
#
_cell.length_a   1.000
_cell.length_b   1.000
_cell.length_c   1.000
_cell.angle_alpha   90.00
_cell.angle_beta   90.00
_cell.angle_gamma   90.00
#
_symmetry.space_group_name_H-M   'P 1'
#
loop_
_entity.id
_entity.type
_entity.pdbx_description
1 polymer ?
#
loop_
_entity_poly.entity_id
_entity_poly.type
_entity_poly.pdbx_seq_one_letter_code
_entity_poly.pdbx_strand_id
1 'polypeptide(L)'
;MITVEQISGPDYGAPVVWSRSGQIISGGSAQYSWIAPSSGWVIFGTCGSGFDTTLDVAGTFNDDHGQGSGFCPDDYLASYVRLPVNSGVTYAITLRGYDSSSAGSYIIEIRYG
;
A
#
# COMPACT_ATOMS: atom_id res chain seq x y z
N MET A 1 7.57 -22.15 -23.53
CA MET A 1 6.31 -22.33 -22.79
C MET A 1 6.59 -21.92 -21.36
N ILE A 2 6.14 -20.74 -20.95
CA ILE A 2 6.22 -20.31 -19.54
C ILE A 2 4.83 -20.52 -18.99
N THR A 3 4.70 -21.51 -18.11
CA THR A 3 3.48 -21.77 -17.35
C THR A 3 3.44 -20.70 -16.26
N VAL A 4 2.51 -19.76 -16.34
CA VAL A 4 2.20 -18.87 -15.22
C VAL A 4 1.12 -19.56 -14.43
N GLU A 5 1.49 -20.12 -13.28
CA GLU A 5 0.56 -20.72 -12.34
C GLU A 5 -0.22 -19.59 -11.67
N GLN A 6 -1.52 -19.46 -11.96
CA GLN A 6 -2.38 -18.55 -11.22
C GLN A 6 -2.53 -19.07 -9.78
N ILE A 7 -1.90 -18.38 -8.84
CA ILE A 7 -2.06 -18.65 -7.40
C ILE A 7 -3.32 -17.90 -6.94
N SER A 8 -4.45 -18.59 -6.92
CA SER A 8 -5.68 -18.10 -6.29
C SER A 8 -5.55 -18.21 -4.77
N GLY A 9 -4.98 -17.19 -4.14
CA GLY A 9 -5.05 -16.90 -2.70
C GLY A 9 -5.25 -15.39 -2.52
N PRO A 10 -5.59 -14.88 -1.31
CA PRO A 10 -5.57 -13.43 -1.09
C PRO A 10 -4.18 -12.92 -1.48
N ASP A 11 -4.09 -11.88 -2.31
CA ASP A 11 -2.94 -11.55 -3.19
C ASP A 11 -1.60 -11.17 -2.50
N TYR A 12 -1.27 -11.78 -1.35
CA TYR A 12 -0.04 -11.59 -0.56
C TYR A 12 1.24 -12.10 -1.25
N GLY A 13 1.13 -12.73 -2.43
CA GLY A 13 2.24 -13.22 -3.25
C GLY A 13 2.47 -12.44 -4.55
N ALA A 14 1.69 -11.39 -4.83
CA ALA A 14 1.88 -10.57 -6.03
C ALA A 14 3.25 -9.85 -5.98
N PRO A 15 3.97 -9.74 -7.11
CA PRO A 15 5.23 -9.02 -7.15
C PRO A 15 5.01 -7.53 -6.83
N VAL A 16 5.99 -6.93 -6.15
CA VAL A 16 6.06 -5.46 -6.04
C VAL A 16 6.34 -4.91 -7.44
N VAL A 17 5.38 -4.17 -7.99
CA VAL A 17 5.52 -3.54 -9.32
C VAL A 17 6.01 -2.10 -9.22
N TRP A 18 5.84 -1.49 -8.05
CA TRP A 18 6.35 -0.15 -7.78
C TRP A 18 6.57 0.01 -6.28
N SER A 19 7.65 0.72 -5.92
CA SER A 19 7.94 1.09 -4.55
C SER A 19 8.60 2.45 -4.47
N ARG A 20 8.35 3.18 -3.40
CA ARG A 20 9.08 4.41 -3.10
C ARG A 20 9.32 4.56 -1.60
N SER A 21 10.48 5.10 -1.26
CA SER A 21 10.82 5.49 0.10
C SER A 21 10.91 7.01 0.22
N GLY A 22 10.67 7.52 1.42
CA GLY A 22 10.82 8.95 1.69
C GLY A 22 10.78 9.27 3.18
N GLN A 23 10.57 10.55 3.49
CA GLN A 23 10.39 11.06 4.85
C GLN A 23 9.09 11.86 4.91
N ILE A 24 8.31 11.66 5.97
CA ILE A 24 7.21 12.55 6.36
C ILE A 24 7.61 13.22 7.66
N ILE A 25 7.39 14.53 7.75
CA ILE A 25 7.50 15.30 8.99
C ILE A 25 6.15 15.30 9.74
N SER A 26 6.15 15.58 11.03
CA SER A 26 4.95 15.67 11.88
C SER A 26 3.87 16.57 11.25
N GLY A 27 2.65 16.03 11.13
CA GLY A 27 1.51 16.69 10.47
C GLY A 27 1.57 16.72 8.93
N GLY A 28 2.62 16.15 8.32
CA GLY A 28 2.81 16.08 6.88
C GLY A 28 2.09 14.91 6.21
N SER A 29 2.16 14.87 4.87
CA SER A 29 1.66 13.77 4.05
C SER A 29 2.55 13.55 2.84
N ALA A 30 2.60 12.32 2.34
CA ALA A 30 3.10 12.00 1.01
C ALA A 30 1.90 11.70 0.10
N GLN A 31 1.91 12.28 -1.10
CA GLN A 31 0.82 12.13 -2.07
C GLN A 31 1.35 11.58 -3.38
N TYR A 32 0.62 10.62 -3.94
CA TYR A 32 0.95 9.97 -5.20
C TYR A 32 -0.26 9.85 -6.11
N SER A 33 0.02 9.73 -7.39
CA SER A 33 -0.95 9.42 -8.43
C SER A 33 -0.43 8.21 -9.21
N TRP A 34 -1.24 7.17 -9.32
CA TRP A 34 -0.89 5.93 -10.01
C TRP A 34 -1.95 5.57 -11.04
N ILE A 35 -1.52 5.26 -12.27
CA ILE A 35 -2.40 4.83 -13.35
C ILE A 35 -2.37 3.31 -13.40
N ALA A 36 -3.53 2.66 -13.29
CA ALA A 36 -3.60 1.21 -13.34
C ALA A 36 -3.23 0.69 -14.74
N PRO A 37 -2.19 -0.16 -14.89
CA PRO A 37 -1.80 -0.67 -16.20
C PRO A 37 -2.80 -1.69 -16.74
N SER A 38 -3.55 -2.36 -15.86
CA SER A 38 -4.60 -3.30 -16.19
C SER A 38 -5.61 -3.43 -15.04
N SER A 39 -6.81 -3.95 -15.32
CA SER A 39 -7.85 -4.17 -14.29
C SER A 39 -7.51 -5.38 -13.43
N GLY A 40 -7.86 -5.34 -12.14
CA GLY A 40 -7.57 -6.44 -11.22
C GLY A 40 -7.61 -6.01 -9.75
N TRP A 41 -7.24 -6.92 -8.85
CA TRP A 41 -7.03 -6.56 -7.44
C TRP A 41 -5.61 -6.03 -7.26
N VAL A 42 -5.48 -4.97 -6.48
CA VAL A 42 -4.19 -4.32 -6.20
C VAL A 42 -4.08 -4.11 -4.72
N ILE A 43 -2.88 -4.34 -4.19
CA ILE A 43 -2.55 -4.01 -2.82
C ILE A 43 -1.59 -2.83 -2.82
N PHE A 44 -1.94 -1.80 -2.04
CA PHE A 44 -1.09 -0.67 -1.71
C PHE A 44 -0.73 -0.81 -0.25
N GLY A 45 0.54 -0.74 0.13
CA GLY A 45 0.88 -0.84 1.54
C GLY A 45 2.21 -0.24 1.91
N THR A 46 2.41 -0.07 3.22
CA THR A 46 3.49 0.73 3.78
C THR A 46 4.50 -0.09 4.59
N CYS A 47 4.59 -1.39 4.34
CA CYS A 47 5.50 -2.30 5.06
C CYS A 47 6.93 -1.75 5.10
N GLY A 48 7.56 -1.81 6.27
CA GLY A 48 8.91 -1.30 6.53
C GLY A 48 8.96 0.21 6.81
N SER A 49 7.81 0.86 7.01
CA SER A 49 7.77 2.24 7.51
C SER A 49 8.21 2.31 8.98
N GLY A 50 8.87 3.40 9.34
CA GLY A 50 9.45 3.58 10.68
C GLY A 50 8.51 4.19 11.71
N PHE A 51 7.22 4.32 11.40
CA PHE A 51 6.20 4.95 12.23
C PHE A 51 4.82 4.40 11.89
N ASP A 52 3.85 4.70 12.74
CA ASP A 52 2.43 4.36 12.56
C ASP A 52 1.84 5.14 11.38
N THR A 53 1.59 4.44 10.27
CA THR A 53 1.12 5.06 9.02
C THR A 53 -0.40 5.13 8.95
N THR A 54 -0.93 5.94 8.04
CA THR A 54 -2.28 5.78 7.51
C THR A 54 -2.22 5.84 6.00
N LEU A 55 -3.12 5.11 5.34
CA LEU A 55 -3.17 5.02 3.88
C LEU A 55 -4.59 5.22 3.37
N ASP A 56 -4.77 6.22 2.52
CA ASP A 56 -5.99 6.43 1.72
C ASP A 56 -5.66 6.18 0.25
N VAL A 57 -6.39 5.27 -0.39
CA VAL A 57 -6.35 5.04 -1.83
C VAL A 57 -7.73 5.25 -2.41
N ALA A 58 -7.90 6.35 -3.15
CA ALA A 58 -9.15 6.74 -3.80
C ALA A 58 -10.39 6.67 -2.87
N GLY A 59 -10.24 7.08 -1.60
CA GLY A 59 -11.29 7.08 -0.59
C GLY A 59 -11.43 5.77 0.19
N THR A 60 -10.63 4.75 -0.14
CA THR A 60 -10.51 3.54 0.68
C THR A 60 -9.36 3.74 1.67
N PHE A 61 -9.69 3.76 2.95
CA PHE A 61 -8.76 4.13 4.03
C PHE A 61 -8.42 2.94 4.93
N ASN A 62 -7.17 2.90 5.38
CA ASN A 62 -6.74 2.03 6.46
C ASN A 62 -5.63 2.69 7.31
N ASP A 63 -5.72 2.63 8.63
CA ASP A 63 -4.73 3.17 9.57
C ASP A 63 -3.79 2.11 10.12
N ASP A 64 -4.28 0.93 10.44
CA ASP A 64 -3.41 -0.20 10.75
C ASP A 64 -3.92 -1.42 10.03
N HIS A 65 -3.09 -2.44 9.92
CA HIS A 65 -3.57 -3.64 9.27
C HIS A 65 -4.34 -4.60 10.22
N GLY A 66 -4.59 -4.19 11.47
CA GLY A 66 -5.06 -5.07 12.54
C GLY A 66 -4.07 -6.23 12.81
N GLN A 67 -4.13 -6.80 14.02
CA GLN A 67 -3.31 -7.97 14.33
C GLN A 67 -3.75 -9.18 13.48
N GLY A 68 -2.99 -9.51 12.43
CA GLY A 68 -3.00 -10.85 11.87
C GLY A 68 -3.35 -11.00 10.40
N SER A 69 -3.26 -9.95 9.58
CA SER A 69 -3.46 -10.13 8.15
C SER A 69 -2.12 -9.95 7.40
N GLY A 70 -1.74 -11.00 6.68
CA GLY A 70 -0.33 -11.36 6.47
C GLY A 70 0.44 -10.55 5.43
N PHE A 71 0.01 -9.32 5.11
CA PHE A 71 0.67 -8.50 4.09
C PHE A 71 2.01 -7.94 4.56
N CYS A 72 2.05 -7.42 5.79
CA CYS A 72 3.28 -7.05 6.48
C CYS A 72 3.40 -7.91 7.76
N PRO A 73 3.87 -9.17 7.66
CA PRO A 73 4.13 -9.96 8.86
C PRO A 73 5.06 -9.18 9.81
N ASP A 74 4.70 -9.14 11.09
CA ASP A 74 5.46 -8.49 12.16
C ASP A 74 5.57 -6.94 12.10
N ASP A 75 4.90 -6.28 11.14
CA ASP A 75 4.83 -4.82 11.04
C ASP A 75 3.40 -4.32 11.28
N TYR A 76 3.06 -4.20 12.56
CA TYR A 76 1.72 -3.84 13.04
C TYR A 76 1.40 -2.34 12.92
N LEU A 77 2.38 -1.53 12.54
CA LEU A 77 2.24 -0.07 12.37
C LEU A 77 2.07 0.32 10.90
N ALA A 78 2.34 -0.61 9.98
CA ALA A 78 2.06 -0.43 8.57
C ALA A 78 0.57 -0.60 8.27
N SER A 79 0.12 0.19 7.30
CA SER A 79 -1.23 0.14 6.76
C SER A 79 -1.18 -0.43 5.34
N TYR A 80 -2.25 -1.09 4.93
CA TYR A 80 -2.47 -1.39 3.52
C TYR A 80 -3.93 -1.25 3.14
N VAL A 81 -4.15 -1.04 1.84
CA VAL A 81 -5.46 -1.08 1.21
C VAL A 81 -5.43 -2.07 0.05
N ARG A 82 -6.43 -2.96 -0.02
CA ARG A 82 -6.69 -3.84 -1.17
C ARG A 82 -8.00 -3.44 -1.82
N LEU A 83 -7.97 -3.06 -3.10
CA LEU A 83 -9.16 -2.65 -3.85
C LEU A 83 -9.12 -3.17 -5.30
N PRO A 84 -10.29 -3.32 -5.96
CA PRO A 84 -10.32 -3.59 -7.39
C PRO A 84 -10.03 -2.30 -8.16
N VAL A 85 -9.18 -2.40 -9.18
CA VAL A 85 -8.82 -1.28 -10.05
C VAL A 85 -9.25 -1.52 -11.50
N ASN A 86 -9.41 -0.45 -12.25
CA ASN A 86 -9.73 -0.47 -13.68
C ASN A 86 -8.56 0.04 -14.51
N SER A 87 -8.20 -0.69 -15.56
CA SER A 87 -7.16 -0.31 -16.52
C SER A 87 -7.33 1.13 -17.01
N GLY A 88 -6.24 1.90 -17.00
CA GLY A 88 -6.21 3.30 -17.43
C GLY A 88 -6.81 4.31 -16.45
N VAL A 89 -7.37 3.87 -15.32
CA VAL A 89 -7.88 4.77 -14.28
C VAL A 89 -6.74 5.22 -13.37
N THR A 90 -6.76 6.51 -13.02
CA THR A 90 -5.83 7.13 -12.08
C THR A 90 -6.37 7.04 -10.66
N TYR A 91 -5.54 6.54 -9.74
CA TYR A 91 -5.82 6.43 -8.32
C TYR A 91 -4.96 7.42 -7.54
N ALA A 92 -5.61 8.26 -6.73
CA ALA A 92 -4.93 9.14 -5.78
C ALA A 92 -4.59 8.36 -4.51
N ILE A 93 -3.38 8.56 -4.00
CA ILE A 93 -2.86 7.85 -2.83
C ILE A 93 -2.34 8.90 -1.85
N THR A 94 -2.78 8.83 -0.60
CA THR A 94 -2.29 9.68 0.49
C THR A 94 -1.77 8.81 1.62
N LEU A 95 -0.50 9.00 1.95
CA LEU A 95 0.18 8.38 3.10
C LEU A 95 0.44 9.45 4.15
N ARG A 96 0.06 9.21 5.41
CA ARG A 96 0.32 10.09 6.55
C ARG A 96 0.76 9.30 7.77
N GLY A 97 1.09 9.99 8.85
CA GLY A 97 1.08 9.41 10.20
C GLY A 97 -0.34 9.17 10.71
N TYR A 98 -0.49 8.25 11.66
CA TYR A 98 -1.73 8.02 12.41
C TYR A 98 -2.23 9.29 13.10
N ASP A 99 -1.33 10.00 13.76
CA ASP A 99 -1.60 11.29 14.37
C ASP A 99 -0.65 12.39 13.88
N SER A 100 -0.78 13.59 14.43
CA SER A 100 0.07 14.73 14.05
C SER A 100 1.52 14.58 14.49
N SER A 101 1.84 13.67 15.41
CA SER A 101 3.20 13.44 15.90
C SER A 101 3.91 12.33 15.13
N SER A 102 3.16 11.37 14.61
CA SER A 102 3.60 10.20 13.86
C SER A 102 4.25 10.61 12.54
N ALA A 103 5.54 10.35 12.42
CA ALA A 103 6.38 10.84 11.33
C ALA A 103 7.67 10.02 11.25
N GLY A 104 8.34 10.06 10.11
CA GLY A 104 9.62 9.40 9.91
C GLY A 104 9.82 8.88 8.49
N SER A 105 10.70 7.89 8.36
CA SER A 105 10.91 7.17 7.12
C SER A 105 9.67 6.37 6.76
N TYR A 106 9.22 6.46 5.52
CA TYR A 106 8.17 5.59 4.99
C TYR A 106 8.68 4.78 3.80
N ILE A 107 8.02 3.66 3.58
CA ILE A 107 7.96 2.94 2.31
C ILE A 107 6.49 2.93 1.87
N ILE A 108 6.26 3.04 0.57
CA ILE A 108 4.98 2.74 -0.06
C ILE A 108 5.25 1.80 -1.22
N GLU A 109 4.49 0.73 -1.30
CA GLU A 109 4.58 -0.25 -2.38
C GLU A 109 3.21 -0.53 -2.99
N ILE A 110 3.25 -0.91 -4.28
CA ILE A 110 2.11 -1.35 -5.05
C ILE A 110 2.42 -2.76 -5.52
N ARG A 111 1.53 -3.70 -5.18
CA ARG A 111 1.59 -5.09 -5.63
C ARG A 111 0.44 -5.39 -6.57
N TYR A 112 0.77 -6.05 -7.67
CA TYR A 112 -0.12 -6.26 -8.81
C TYR A 112 0.14 -7.65 -9.41
N GLY A 113 -0.91 -8.45 -9.65
CA GLY A 113 -0.81 -9.82 -10.18
C GLY A 113 -2.16 -10.49 -10.39
#